data_AF-A0A662TCA5-F1
#
_entry.id   AF-A0A662TCA5-F1
#
_cell.length_a   1.000
_cell.length_b   1.000
_cell.length_c   1.000
_cell.angle_alpha   90.00
_cell.angle_beta   90.00
_cell.angle_gamma   90.00
#
_symmetry.space_group_name_H-M   'P 1'
#
loop_
_entity.id
_entity.type
_entity.pdbx_description
1 polymer ?
#
loop_
_entity_poly.entity_id
_entity_poly.type
_entity_poly.pdbx_seq_one_letter_code
_entity_poly.pdbx_strand_id
1 'polypeptide(L)' 'MSEGSMRETIKTTSGLTLEVAHKNGMFRITVSDDSDDINGFEISLYFDFENFEKLMKAMKEAWEDWETESNILDANEL' A
#
# COMPACT_ATOMS: atom_id res chain seq x y z
N MET A 1 29.11 4.03 -6.10
CA MET A 1 28.18 2.90 -6.19
C MET A 1 26.78 3.51 -6.20
N SER A 2 26.00 3.35 -7.26
CA SER A 2 24.65 3.93 -7.30
C SER A 2 23.76 3.13 -6.35
N GLU A 3 23.27 3.76 -5.28
CA GLU A 3 22.21 3.22 -4.44
C GLU A 3 21.02 2.88 -5.35
N GLY A 4 20.77 1.59 -5.52
CA GLY A 4 19.76 1.10 -6.46
C GLY A 4 18.38 1.54 -6.03
N SER A 5 17.66 2.23 -6.91
CA SER A 5 16.23 2.46 -6.71
C SER A 5 15.49 1.15 -6.99
N MET A 6 14.79 0.62 -5.99
CA MET A 6 13.91 -0.54 -6.16
C MET A 6 12.50 -0.04 -6.46
N ARG A 7 11.86 -0.59 -7.49
CA ARG A 7 10.48 -0.28 -7.86
C ARG A 7 9.74 -1.59 -8.09
N GLU A 8 8.66 -1.79 -7.35
CA GLU A 8 7.76 -2.92 -7.51
C GLU A 8 6.36 -2.41 -7.83
N THR A 9 5.68 -3.10 -8.72
CA THR A 9 4.32 -2.76 -9.14
C THR A 9 3.46 -4.00 -9.08
N ILE A 10 2.34 -3.91 -8.36
CA ILE A 10 1.35 -4.98 -8.21
C ILE A 10 0.07 -4.48 -8.88
N LYS A 11 -0.38 -5.21 -9.91
CA LYS A 11 -1.70 -4.99 -10.52
C LYS A 11 -2.72 -5.88 -9.84
N THR A 12 -3.81 -5.31 -9.36
CA THR A 12 -4.93 -6.05 -8.80
C THR A 12 -5.93 -6.43 -9.89
N THR A 13 -6.77 -7.41 -9.59
CA THR A 13 -7.87 -7.84 -10.47
C THR A 13 -8.99 -6.81 -10.58
N SER A 14 -9.03 -5.81 -9.70
CA SER A 14 -10.02 -4.71 -9.71
C SER A 14 -9.62 -3.55 -10.62
N GLY A 15 -8.51 -3.65 -11.34
CA GLY A 15 -7.97 -2.53 -12.13
C GLY A 15 -7.18 -1.52 -11.32
N LEU A 16 -6.89 -1.80 -10.04
CA LEU A 16 -6.00 -0.95 -9.25
C LEU A 16 -4.54 -1.37 -9.47
N THR A 17 -3.66 -0.37 -9.54
CA THR A 17 -2.21 -0.55 -9.56
C THR A 17 -1.63 -0.01 -8.26
N LEU A 18 -0.93 -0.87 -7.51
CA LEU A 18 -0.13 -0.50 -6.35
C LEU A 18 1.33 -0.43 -6.78
N GLU A 19 1.97 0.71 -6.58
CA GLU A 19 3.40 0.90 -6.82
C GLU A 19 4.12 1.19 -5.51
N VAL A 20 5.21 0.47 -5.27
CA VAL A 20 6.13 0.71 -4.15
C VAL A 20 7.50 1.04 -4.73
N ALA A 21 8.00 2.24 -4.44
CA ALA A 21 9.33 2.67 -4.86
C ALA A 21 10.19 3.02 -3.63
N HIS A 22 11.43 2.53 -3.60
CA HIS A 22 12.42 2.88 -2.60
C HIS A 22 13.62 3.57 -3.23
N LYS A 23 14.00 4.73 -2.70
CA LYS A 23 15.23 5.44 -3.07
C LYS A 23 15.79 6.17 -1.86
N ASN A 24 17.01 5.83 -1.46
CA ASN A 24 17.78 6.52 -0.41
C ASN A 24 17.03 6.67 0.93
N GLY A 25 16.34 5.61 1.40
CA GLY A 25 15.55 5.66 2.63
C GLY A 25 14.21 6.40 2.49
N MET A 26 13.75 6.60 1.26
CA MET A 26 12.41 7.14 0.98
C MET A 26 11.58 6.05 0.34
N PHE A 27 10.39 5.81 0.88
CA PHE A 27 9.42 4.88 0.34
C PHE A 27 8.22 5.65 -0.19
N ARG A 28 7.89 5.44 -1.46
CA ARG A 28 6.66 5.95 -2.07
C ARG A 28 5.73 4.78 -2.30
N ILE A 29 4.49 4.92 -1.85
CA ILE A 29 3.39 4.00 -2.10
C ILE A 29 2.34 4.77 -2.91
N THR A 30 2.02 4.28 -4.10
CA THR A 30 0.98 4.88 -4.95
C THR A 30 -0.08 3.83 -5.23
N VAL A 31 -1.34 4.16 -4.98
CA VAL A 31 -2.48 3.38 -5.45
C VAL A 31 -3.16 4.18 -6.54
N SER A 32 -3.20 3.65 -7.76
CA SER A 32 -3.88 4.27 -8.90
C SER A 32 -4.96 3.33 -9.44
N ASP A 33 -6.05 3.87 -9.95
CA ASP A 33 -6.99 3.12 -10.77
C ASP A 33 -6.55 3.20 -12.23
N ASP A 34 -6.67 2.11 -12.99
CA ASP A 34 -6.42 2.04 -14.42
C ASP A 34 -7.54 2.77 -15.22
N SER A 35 -8.62 3.21 -14.57
CA SER A 35 -9.56 4.17 -15.15
C SER A 35 -8.84 5.50 -15.44
N ASP A 36 -9.07 6.11 -16.60
CA ASP A 36 -8.51 7.42 -17.00
C ASP A 36 -8.83 8.58 -16.02
N ASP A 37 -9.64 8.31 -14.98
CA ASP A 37 -9.88 9.22 -13.86
C ASP A 37 -8.74 9.15 -12.84
N ILE A 38 -8.09 10.30 -12.65
CA ILE A 38 -7.01 10.56 -11.70
C ILE A 38 -7.55 10.55 -10.26
N ASN A 39 -8.05 9.40 -9.80
CA ASN A 39 -8.46 9.14 -8.42
C ASN A 39 -7.47 8.21 -7.71
N GLY A 40 -6.19 8.30 -8.08
CA GLY A 40 -5.13 7.65 -7.35
C GLY A 40 -4.79 8.39 -6.06
N PHE A 41 -4.53 7.65 -4.99
CA PHE A 41 -3.98 8.20 -3.76
C PHE A 41 -2.48 7.91 -3.70
N GLU A 42 -1.67 8.97 -3.56
CA GLU A 42 -0.22 8.84 -3.35
C GLU A 42 0.11 9.11 -1.89
N ILE A 43 0.83 8.17 -1.29
CA ILE A 43 1.46 8.30 0.01
C ILE A 43 2.98 8.26 -0.18
N SER A 44 3.63 9.40 0.01
CA SER A 44 5.10 9.47 0.07
C SER A 44 5.54 9.53 1.52
N LEU A 45 6.35 8.56 1.96
CA LEU A 45 6.85 8.48 3.33
C LEU A 45 8.38 8.41 3.38
N TYR A 46 8.95 9.01 4.41
CA TYR A 46 10.40 8.99 4.65
C TYR A 46 10.67 8.14 5.88
N PHE A 47 11.32 6.99 5.69
CA PHE A 47 11.65 6.08 6.78
C PHE A 47 12.98 5.40 6.50
N ASP A 48 13.81 5.25 7.54
CA ASP A 48 14.85 4.24 7.49
C ASP A 48 14.24 2.83 7.36
N PHE A 49 15.07 1.86 6.97
CA PHE A 49 14.63 0.49 6.68
C PHE A 49 13.94 -0.19 7.89
N GLU A 50 14.40 0.07 9.11
CA GLU A 50 13.82 -0.51 10.33
C GLU A 50 12.39 0.02 10.58
N ASN A 51 12.18 1.32 10.34
CA ASN A 51 10.86 1.92 10.47
C ASN A 51 9.91 1.48 9.34
N PHE A 52 10.43 1.12 8.16
CA PHE A 52 9.63 0.54 7.08
C PHE A 52 9.05 -0.83 7.46
N GLU A 53 9.84 -1.73 8.06
CA GLU A 53 9.32 -3.03 8.51
C GLU A 53 8.21 -2.88 9.56
N LYS A 54 8.37 -1.92 10.48
CA LYS A 54 7.34 -1.58 11.49
C LYS A 54 6.06 -1.05 10.84
N LEU A 55 6.20 -0.18 9.83
CA LEU A 55 5.06 0.32 9.06
C LEU A 55 4.34 -0.82 8.35
N MET A 56 5.06 -1.69 7.64
CA MET A 56 4.47 -2.82 6.93
C MET A 56 3.73 -3.77 7.89
N LYS A 57 4.29 -4.01 9.09
CA LYS A 57 3.61 -4.78 10.13
C LYS A 57 2.32 -4.10 10.59
N ALA A 58 2.36 -2.81 10.91
CA ALA A 58 1.19 -2.06 11.36
C ALA A 58 0.10 -1.97 10.27
N MET A 59 0.48 -1.79 9.00
CA MET A 59 -0.45 -1.81 7.87
C MET A 59 -1.13 -3.17 7.72
N LYS A 60 -0.38 -4.26 7.90
CA LYS A 60 -0.92 -5.61 7.84
C LYS A 60 -1.91 -5.88 8.98
N GLU A 61 -1.56 -5.49 10.20
CA GLU A 61 -2.44 -5.60 11.37
C GLU A 61 -3.73 -4.80 11.16
N ALA A 62 -3.63 -3.53 10.73
CA ALA A 62 -4.79 -2.70 10.45
C ALA A 62 -5.68 -3.26 9.33
N TRP A 63 -5.10 -3.92 8.33
CA TRP A 63 -5.85 -4.59 7.26
C TRP A 63 -6.61 -5.81 7.79
N GLU A 64 -5.94 -6.67 8.57
CA GLU A 64 -6.54 -7.86 9.21
C GLU A 64 -7.70 -7.45 10.16
N ASP A 65 -7.54 -6.36 10.91
CA ASP A 65 -8.58 -5.78 11.76
C ASP A 65 -9.78 -5.31 10.93
N TRP A 66 -9.55 -4.56 9.84
CA TRP A 66 -10.62 -4.08 8.95
C TRP A 66 -11.38 -5.21 8.26
N GLU A 67 -10.69 -6.25 7.79
CA GLU A 67 -11.33 -7.44 7.21
C GLU A 67 -12.23 -8.14 8.24
N THR A 68 -11.76 -8.24 9.49
CA THR A 68 -12.53 -8.84 10.57
C THR A 68 -13.80 -8.04 10.87
N GLU A 69 -13.70 -6.71 10.95
CA GLU A 69 -14.84 -5.82 11.18
C GLU A 69 -15.85 -5.83 10.02
N SER A 70 -15.36 -5.81 8.79
CA SER A 70 -16.21 -5.82 7.58
C SER A 70 -17.01 -7.11 7.44
N ASN A 71 -16.38 -8.26 7.73
CA ASN A 71 -17.06 -9.56 7.74
C ASN A 71 -18.13 -9.68 8.84
N ILE A 72 -17.95 -8.99 9.97
CA ILE A 72 -18.95 -8.93 11.05
C ILE A 72 -20.15 -8.05 10.63
N LEU A 73 -19.92 -6.98 9.88
CA LEU A 73 -20.98 -6.12 9.35
C LEU A 73 -21.84 -6.88 8.33
N ASP A 74 -21.22 -7.56 7.36
CA ASP A 74 -21.93 -8.35 6.35
C ASP A 74 -22.76 -9.51 6.96
N ALA A 75 -22.29 -10.09 8.08
CA ALA A 75 -23.00 -11.17 8.77
C ALA A 75 -24.21 -10.69 9.59
N ASN A 76 -24.29 -9.40 9.93
CA ASN A 76 -25.41 -8.82 10.70
C ASN A 76 -26.48 -8.15 9.82
N GLU A 77 -26.28 -8.09 8.50
CA GLU A 77 -27.26 -7.60 7.52
C GLU A 77 -28.08 -8.73 6.85
N LEU A 78 -27.92 -9.99 7.30
CA LEU A 78 -28.69 -11.19 6.89
C LEU A 78 -29.64 -11.68 7.98
#